data_AF-A0A1A2NGW6-F1
#
_entry.id   AF-A0A1A2NGW6-F1
#
_cell.length_a   1.000
_cell.length_b   1.000
_cell.length_c   1.000
_cell.angle_alpha   90.00
_cell.angle_beta   90.00
_cell.angle_gamma   90.00
#
_symmetry.space_group_name_H-M   'P 1'
#
loop_
_entity.id
_entity.type
_entity.pdbx_description
1 polymer ?
#
loop_
_entity_poly.entity_id
_entity_poly.type
_entity_poly.pdbx_seq_one_letter_code
_entity_poly.pdbx_strand_id
1 'polypeptide(L)' 'MGESDAAQAVELIRALCEVLDKMTRQLTWLEVRGAGAEATALHRDIAEARAHINRLQSRYLKSSPTRQFA' A
#
# COMPACT_ATOMS: atom_id res chain seq x y z
N MET A 1 11.66 -1.73 -23.01
CA MET A 1 10.37 -1.91 -22.30
C MET A 1 10.61 -1.91 -20.78
N GLY A 2 11.10 -0.82 -20.19
CA GLY A 2 11.51 -0.82 -18.77
C GLY A 2 11.03 0.41 -17.98
N GLU A 3 11.08 1.59 -18.58
CA GLU A 3 10.57 2.82 -17.96
C GLU A 3 9.05 2.87 -17.85
N SER A 4 8.31 2.41 -18.88
CA SER A 4 6.85 2.40 -18.86
C SER A 4 6.29 1.42 -17.81
N ASP A 5 6.97 0.30 -17.58
CA ASP A 5 6.59 -0.72 -16.59
C ASP A 5 6.85 -0.22 -15.15
N ALA A 6 7.99 0.46 -14.93
CA ALA A 6 8.31 1.09 -13.65
C ALA A 6 7.35 2.25 -13.30
N ALA A 7 7.04 3.11 -14.26
CA ALA A 7 6.08 4.20 -14.06
C ALA A 7 4.67 3.67 -13.75
N GLN A 8 4.23 2.61 -14.45
CA GLN A 8 2.96 1.96 -14.18
C GLN A 8 2.94 1.30 -12.79
N ALA A 9 4.04 0.67 -12.37
CA ALA A 9 4.17 0.09 -11.04
C ALA A 9 4.12 1.15 -9.92
N VAL A 10 4.72 2.32 -10.13
CA VAL A 10 4.67 3.46 -9.20
C VAL A 10 3.23 3.95 -9.02
N GLU A 11 2.49 4.14 -10.13
CA GLU A 11 1.10 4.60 -10.06
C GLU A 11 0.18 3.56 -9.44
N LEU A 12 0.40 2.27 -9.70
CA LEU A 12 -0.30 1.19 -9.01
C LEU A 12 -0.04 1.22 -7.50
N ILE A 13 1.23 1.37 -7.08
CA ILE A 13 1.60 1.46 -5.66
C ILE A 13 0.92 2.67 -5.00
N ARG A 14 0.87 3.83 -5.69
CA ARG A 14 0.17 5.03 -5.20
C ARG A 14 -1.31 4.78 -5.00
N ALA A 15 -2.00 4.21 -6.00
CA ALA A 15 -3.41 3.90 -5.90
C ALA A 15 -3.70 2.92 -4.74
N LEU A 16 -2.84 1.93 -4.53
CA LEU A 16 -2.97 1.00 -3.40
C LEU A 16 -2.77 1.68 -2.04
N CYS A 17 -1.83 2.62 -1.92
CA CYS A 17 -1.66 3.43 -0.71
C CYS A 17 -2.90 4.28 -0.41
N GLU A 18 -3.53 4.89 -1.42
CA GLU A 18 -4.76 5.68 -1.21
C GLU A 18 -5.92 4.82 -0.69
N VAL A 19 -6.04 3.58 -1.18
CA VAL A 19 -7.02 2.62 -0.67
C VAL A 19 -6.70 2.25 0.78
N LEU A 20 -5.42 2.00 1.11
CA LEU A 20 -4.98 1.70 2.48
C LEU A 20 -5.33 2.85 3.45
N ASP A 21 -5.14 4.10 3.03
CA ASP A 21 -5.50 5.28 3.82
C ASP A 21 -7.01 5.35 4.08
N LYS A 22 -7.82 5.06 3.06
CA LYS A 22 -9.29 4.99 3.21
C LYS A 22 -9.70 3.91 4.20
N MET A 23 -9.15 2.70 4.08
CA MET A 23 -9.42 1.59 5.00
C MET A 23 -8.98 1.93 6.43
N THR A 24 -7.83 2.59 6.60
CA THR A 24 -7.34 3.02 7.92
C THR A 24 -8.28 4.02 8.57
N ARG A 25 -8.80 5.01 7.81
CA ARG A 25 -9.82 5.94 8.32
C ARG A 25 -11.11 5.24 8.72
N GLN A 26 -11.54 4.26 7.92
CA GLN A 26 -12.72 3.44 8.24
C GLN A 26 -12.49 2.62 9.52
N LEU A 27 -11.30 2.06 9.71
CA LEU A 27 -10.94 1.35 10.93
C LEU A 27 -11.04 2.26 12.15
N THR A 28 -10.44 3.45 12.11
CA THR A 28 -10.55 4.43 13.21
C THR A 28 -12.00 4.76 13.53
N TRP A 29 -12.85 4.89 12.52
CA TRP A 29 -14.28 5.13 12.73
C TRP A 29 -15.01 3.93 13.37
N LEU A 30 -14.69 2.70 12.95
CA LEU A 30 -15.24 1.47 13.53
C LEU A 30 -14.80 1.26 14.99
N GLU A 31 -13.54 1.57 15.31
CA GLU A 31 -13.00 1.51 16.67
C GLU A 31 -13.72 2.49 17.60
N VAL A 32 -13.94 3.74 17.15
CA VAL A 32 -14.69 4.75 17.92
C VAL A 32 -16.14 4.33 18.15
N ARG A 33 -16.76 3.65 17.17
CA ARG A 33 -18.14 3.18 17.27
C ARG A 33 -18.29 1.89 18.11
N GLY A 34 -17.19 1.26 18.53
CA GLY A 34 -17.20 0.03 19.31
C GLY A 34 -17.53 -1.22 18.50
N ALA A 35 -17.37 -1.19 17.17
CA ALA A 35 -17.62 -2.32 16.29
C ALA A 35 -16.42 -3.30 16.27
N GLY A 36 -16.11 -3.91 17.43
CA GLY A 36 -14.85 -4.64 17.65
C GLY A 36 -14.58 -5.79 16.68
N ALA A 37 -15.61 -6.54 16.25
CA ALA A 37 -15.45 -7.64 15.30
C ALA A 37 -15.11 -7.14 13.88
N GLU A 38 -15.82 -6.12 13.40
CA GLU A 38 -15.59 -5.49 12.10
C GLU A 38 -14.24 -4.76 12.08
N ALA A 39 -13.90 -4.06 13.15
CA ALA A 39 -12.58 -3.43 13.32
C ALA A 39 -11.45 -4.47 13.29
N THR A 40 -11.62 -5.61 13.97
CA THR A 40 -10.61 -6.68 13.98
C THR A 40 -10.40 -7.28 12.59
N ALA A 41 -11.48 -7.52 11.84
CA ALA A 41 -11.41 -8.01 10.47
C ALA A 41 -10.68 -6.99 9.57
N LEU A 42 -11.11 -5.73 9.61
CA LEU A 42 -10.52 -4.66 8.81
C LEU A 42 -9.04 -4.40 9.16
N HIS A 43 -8.66 -4.55 10.43
CA HIS A 43 -7.27 -4.45 10.85
C HIS A 43 -6.39 -5.56 10.23
N ARG A 44 -6.90 -6.78 10.07
CA ARG A 44 -6.18 -7.86 9.36
C ARG A 44 -6.03 -7.53 7.89
N ASP A 45 -7.09 -7.07 7.25
CA ASP A 45 -7.07 -6.71 5.82
C ASP A 45 -6.06 -5.57 5.55
N ILE A 46 -6.00 -4.57 6.43
CA ILE A 46 -5.01 -3.49 6.36
C ILE A 46 -3.59 -4.04 6.52
N ALA A 47 -3.36 -4.97 7.46
CA ALA A 47 -2.05 -5.57 7.68
C ALA A 47 -1.57 -6.38 6.46
N GLU A 48 -2.46 -7.16 5.86
CA GLU A 48 -2.17 -7.92 4.64
C GLU A 48 -1.89 -7.00 3.45
N ALA A 49 -2.76 -6.01 3.21
CA ALA A 49 -2.57 -5.01 2.15
C ALA A 49 -1.24 -4.27 2.30
N ARG A 50 -0.86 -3.87 3.52
CA ARG A 50 0.42 -3.20 3.78
C ARG A 50 1.61 -4.10 3.50
N ALA A 51 1.52 -5.40 3.83
CA ALA A 51 2.57 -6.37 3.50
C ALA A 51 2.73 -6.54 1.97
N HIS A 52 1.63 -6.58 1.22
CA HIS A 52 1.67 -6.64 -0.23
C HIS A 52 2.27 -5.38 -0.86
N ILE A 53 1.86 -4.19 -0.41
CA ILE A 53 2.42 -2.92 -0.90
C ILE A 53 3.92 -2.85 -0.64
N ASN A 54 4.37 -3.23 0.57
CA ASN A 54 5.80 -3.24 0.90
C ASN A 54 6.60 -4.19 -0.01
N ARG A 55 6.05 -5.36 -0.35
CA ARG A 55 6.68 -6.29 -1.32
C ARG A 55 6.76 -5.68 -2.71
N LEU A 56 5.68 -5.03 -3.19
CA LEU A 56 5.66 -4.35 -4.49
C LEU A 56 6.68 -3.21 -4.53
N GLN A 57 6.70 -2.35 -3.51
CA GLN A 57 7.70 -1.29 -3.38
C GLN A 57 9.13 -1.83 -3.38
N SER A 58 9.40 -2.90 -2.64
CA SER A 58 10.73 -3.52 -2.64
C SER A 58 11.09 -4.10 -4.01
N ARG A 59 10.12 -4.65 -4.76
CA ARG A 59 10.37 -5.23 -6.07
C ARG A 59 10.63 -4.18 -7.14
N TYR A 60 9.84 -3.12 -7.16
CA TYR A 60 9.84 -2.13 -8.25
C TYR A 60 10.66 -0.87 -7.94
N LEU A 61 10.75 -0.46 -6.67
CA LEU A 61 11.47 0.77 -6.29
C LEU A 61 12.93 0.50 -5.89
N LYS A 62 13.23 -0.61 -5.20
CA LYS A 62 14.62 -0.98 -4.86
C LYS A 62 15.41 -1.58 -6.02
N SER A 63 14.74 -2.08 -7.06
CA SER A 63 15.39 -2.58 -8.28
C SER A 63 15.65 -1.49 -9.31
N SER A 64 15.34 -0.22 -9.01
CA SER A 64 15.85 0.90 -9.81
C SER A 64 17.36 0.91 -9.60
N PRO A 65 18.21 0.50 -10.57
CA PRO A 65 19.61 0.89 -10.47
C PRO A 65 19.56 2.41 -10.45
N THR A 66 19.88 3.00 -9.31
CA THR A 66 20.24 4.41 -9.22
C THR A 66 21.34 4.57 -10.24
N ARG A 67 20.96 5.00 -11.44
CA ARG A 67 21.91 5.34 -12.49
C ARG A 67 22.51 6.64 -12.01
N GLN A 68 23.56 6.43 -11.23
CA GLN A 68 24.57 7.39 -10.88
C GLN A 68 24.87 8.18 -12.15
N PHE A 69 24.35 9.39 -12.20
CA PHE A 69 24.71 10.36 -13.21
C PHE A 69 25.05 11.65 -12.48
N ALA A 70 26.31 12.03 -12.71
CA ALA A 70 27.00 13.25 -12.32
C ALA A 70 27.34 13.40 -10.84
#